data_AF-A0A0D6M1Z3-F1
#
_entry.id   AF-A0A0D6M1Z3-F1
#
_cell.length_a   1.000
_cell.length_b   1.000
_cell.length_c   1.000
_cell.angle_alpha   90.00
_cell.angle_beta   90.00
_cell.angle_gamma   90.00
#
_symmetry.space_group_name_H-M   'P 1'
#
loop_
_entity.id
_entity.type
_entity.pdbx_description
1 polymer ?
#
loop_
_entity_poly.entity_id
_entity_poly.type
_entity_poly.pdbx_seq_one_letter_code
_entity_poly.pdbx_strand_id
1 'polypeptide(L)'
;MMDVLGIFEGLCYSASREERADWLGAQRKCLDRGATLPMKMSDISQRGLRAALAASPFQKEFYWIGVSSSLTDWRWADGTTVAEEDADWSNSKILTSNRPEAVVLARLAEWRWIPSAQNVWNSFLCQSKPKSCTFPGVGEAGRVSFSSQTFTIGSFSVYTCEEGYELEGDAERVCEESARWSGDIPRCRKKKCSNVDVWSGGGIVRLLNGTTEYGNEIEYECLSGWKLIGERRRWCQHDGSWSGFAPSCKVVDCERPPSIPNGSVSVALTIYGSVANYTCQDGYRLIGHATVSCGSKGVWEPAIPVCYDIATLRELKTDSAENHAGLAALIVVLGLLLPAPPYGAPNVIYAIPSVITNPSDSVVYYAPSAPLTKMELPPHLVSLKPLPSGHFQATMPIGRPLIRPQLPIFAPSPTPSQLLYSFDYEPIYDVPPDVGGKPESPEEENIYEKLPDIRPNL
;
A
#
# COMPACT_ATOMS: atom_id res chain seq x y z
N MET A 1 9.23 -49.99 28.62
CA MET A 1 8.97 -48.64 28.06
C MET A 1 7.69 -48.68 27.22
N MET A 2 6.84 -47.66 27.33
CA MET A 2 5.59 -47.55 26.58
C MET A 2 5.74 -46.53 25.44
N ASP A 3 5.10 -46.81 24.30
CA ASP A 3 4.97 -45.91 23.17
C ASP A 3 3.62 -45.20 23.24
N VAL A 4 3.56 -43.88 23.19
CA VAL A 4 2.29 -43.15 23.24
C VAL A 4 1.66 -43.17 21.86
N LEU A 5 0.47 -43.76 21.76
CA LEU A 5 -0.27 -43.87 20.49
C LEU A 5 -1.09 -42.62 20.20
N GLY A 6 -1.66 -41.99 21.24
CA GLY A 6 -2.47 -40.80 21.11
C GLY A 6 -3.54 -40.68 22.20
N ILE A 7 -4.42 -39.69 22.03
CA ILE A 7 -5.58 -39.46 22.90
C ILE A 7 -6.84 -39.61 22.05
N PHE A 8 -7.72 -40.52 22.46
CA PHE A 8 -9.02 -40.74 21.81
C PHE A 8 -10.11 -40.63 22.86
N GLU A 9 -11.13 -39.82 22.59
CA GLU A 9 -12.23 -39.50 23.52
C GLU A 9 -11.77 -39.15 24.95
N GLY A 10 -10.67 -38.40 25.06
CA GLY A 10 -10.17 -37.93 26.35
C GLY A 10 -9.43 -39.00 27.17
N LEU A 11 -9.05 -40.13 26.57
CA LEU A 11 -8.23 -41.16 27.19
C LEU A 11 -6.92 -41.36 26.43
N CYS A 12 -5.80 -41.42 27.15
CA CYS A 12 -4.48 -41.69 26.59
C CYS A 12 -4.31 -43.18 26.34
N TYR A 13 -3.86 -43.54 25.14
CA TYR A 13 -3.51 -44.90 24.77
C TYR A 13 -2.00 -45.02 24.56
N SER A 14 -1.43 -46.09 25.10
CA SER A 14 -0.02 -46.40 24.95
C SER A 14 0.20 -47.89 24.71
N ALA A 15 1.21 -48.24 23.93
CA ALA A 15 1.57 -49.60 23.57
C ALA A 15 2.89 -50.03 24.22
N SER A 16 2.99 -51.26 24.70
CA SER A 16 4.26 -51.82 25.18
C SER A 16 5.25 -51.97 24.02
N ARG A 17 6.46 -51.42 24.15
CA ARG A 17 7.50 -51.54 23.10
C ARG A 17 8.17 -52.91 23.08
N GLU A 18 8.69 -53.35 24.22
CA GLU A 18 9.45 -54.61 24.33
C GLU A 18 8.83 -55.58 25.34
N GLU A 19 8.08 -55.04 26.30
CA GLU A 19 7.47 -55.82 27.36
C GLU A 19 6.34 -56.68 26.78
N ARG A 20 6.40 -57.98 27.08
CA ARG A 20 5.28 -58.90 26.87
C ARG A 20 4.80 -59.44 28.22
N ALA A 21 3.56 -59.90 28.26
CA ALA A 21 2.98 -60.56 29.42
C ALA A 21 1.79 -61.43 29.00
N ASP A 22 1.40 -62.35 29.88
CA ASP A 22 0.07 -62.92 29.87
C ASP A 22 -0.99 -61.84 30.15
N TRP A 23 -2.26 -62.14 29.93
CA TRP A 23 -3.33 -61.14 30.04
C TRP A 23 -3.41 -60.51 31.44
N LEU A 24 -3.30 -61.34 32.49
CA LEU A 24 -3.35 -60.87 33.88
C LEU A 24 -2.10 -60.06 34.25
N GLY A 25 -0.92 -60.46 33.78
CA GLY A 25 0.32 -59.71 33.96
C GLY A 25 0.30 -58.37 33.22
N ALA A 26 -0.29 -58.31 32.03
CA ALA A 26 -0.50 -57.07 31.29
C ALA A 26 -1.43 -56.12 32.06
N GLN A 27 -2.53 -56.64 32.63
CA GLN A 27 -3.44 -55.86 33.46
C GLN A 27 -2.74 -55.25 34.68
N ARG A 28 -1.96 -56.05 35.42
CA ARG A 28 -1.16 -55.55 36.57
C ARG A 28 -0.16 -54.49 36.13
N LYS A 29 0.56 -54.72 35.02
CA LYS A 29 1.53 -53.75 34.48
C LYS A 29 0.88 -52.41 34.12
N CYS A 30 -0.34 -52.40 33.58
CA CYS A 30 -1.05 -51.14 33.35
C CYS A 30 -1.47 -50.48 34.67
N LEU A 31 -1.98 -51.25 35.64
CA LEU A 31 -2.39 -50.74 36.96
C LEU A 31 -1.22 -50.11 37.73
N ASP A 32 -0.04 -50.71 37.71
CA ASP A 32 1.18 -50.17 38.31
C ASP A 32 1.58 -48.80 37.73
N ARG A 33 1.10 -48.48 36.51
CA ARG A 33 1.32 -47.21 35.81
C ARG A 33 0.16 -46.22 36.01
N GLY A 34 -0.84 -46.55 36.83
CA GLY A 34 -2.06 -45.76 37.02
C GLY A 34 -2.96 -45.77 35.78
N ALA A 35 -2.94 -46.88 35.03
CA ALA A 35 -3.70 -47.10 33.81
C ALA A 35 -4.48 -48.42 33.90
N THR A 36 -5.32 -48.71 32.92
CA THR A 36 -5.98 -50.01 32.75
C THR A 36 -5.65 -50.58 31.38
N LEU A 37 -5.95 -51.86 31.14
CA LEU A 37 -6.08 -52.31 29.75
C LEU A 37 -7.24 -51.53 29.09
N PRO A 38 -7.19 -51.26 27.77
CA PRO A 38 -8.27 -50.60 27.05
C PRO A 38 -9.62 -51.27 27.30
N MET A 39 -10.59 -50.48 27.76
CA MET A 39 -11.96 -50.90 28.02
C MET A 39 -12.94 -49.86 27.48
N LYS A 40 -14.19 -50.29 27.22
CA LYS A 40 -15.30 -49.43 26.80
C LYS A 40 -14.92 -48.51 25.63
N MET A 41 -14.28 -49.10 24.61
CA MET A 41 -13.80 -48.36 23.45
C MET A 41 -14.97 -48.12 22.49
N SER A 42 -15.37 -46.85 22.32
CA SER A 42 -16.33 -46.46 21.29
C SER A 42 -15.78 -46.71 19.87
N ASP A 43 -16.65 -46.70 18.87
CA ASP A 43 -16.25 -46.81 17.46
C ASP A 43 -15.22 -45.74 17.04
N ILE A 44 -15.29 -44.52 17.60
CA ILE A 44 -14.30 -43.45 17.34
C ILE A 44 -12.94 -43.84 17.93
N SER A 45 -12.92 -44.26 19.19
CA SER A 45 -11.69 -44.67 19.88
C SER A 45 -11.05 -45.88 19.22
N GLN A 46 -11.87 -46.85 18.78
CA GLN A 46 -11.39 -48.02 18.05
C GLN A 46 -10.77 -47.63 16.71
N ARG A 47 -11.45 -46.83 15.87
CA ARG A 47 -10.89 -46.37 14.59
C ARG A 47 -9.59 -45.58 14.76
N GLY A 48 -9.56 -44.65 15.72
CA GLY A 48 -8.36 -43.88 16.05
C GLY A 48 -7.19 -44.78 16.48
N LEU A 49 -7.46 -45.76 17.35
CA LEU A 49 -6.46 -46.70 17.83
C LEU A 49 -5.91 -47.59 16.70
N ARG A 50 -6.76 -48.08 15.79
CA ARG A 50 -6.33 -48.88 14.64
C ARG A 50 -5.42 -48.09 13.70
N ALA A 51 -5.79 -46.85 13.40
CA ALA A 51 -4.97 -45.96 12.58
C ALA A 51 -3.61 -45.68 13.24
N ALA A 52 -3.60 -45.39 14.55
CA ALA A 52 -2.37 -45.12 15.29
C ALA A 52 -1.45 -46.35 15.38
N LEU A 53 -2.01 -47.54 15.59
CA LEU A 53 -1.25 -48.79 15.60
C LEU A 53 -0.66 -49.11 14.23
N ALA A 54 -1.43 -48.93 13.15
CA ALA A 54 -0.95 -49.15 11.78
C ALA A 54 0.16 -48.16 11.38
N ALA A 55 0.12 -46.93 11.90
CA ALA A 55 1.13 -45.91 11.65
C ALA A 55 2.36 -46.03 12.58
N SER A 56 2.29 -46.81 13.66
CA SER A 56 3.39 -46.91 14.63
C SER A 56 4.59 -47.66 14.03
N PRO A 57 5.80 -47.07 14.06
CA PRO A 57 7.01 -47.77 13.60
C PRO A 57 7.40 -48.94 14.51
N PHE A 58 6.86 -49.01 15.73
CA PHE A 58 7.17 -50.03 16.73
C PHE A 58 6.06 -51.08 16.89
N GLN A 59 5.11 -51.13 15.95
CA GLN A 59 3.97 -52.04 15.97
C GLN A 59 4.37 -53.53 16.17
N LYS A 60 3.62 -54.25 17.00
CA LYS A 60 3.77 -55.70 17.27
C LYS A 60 2.62 -56.48 16.66
N GLU A 61 2.74 -57.80 16.60
CA GLU A 61 1.71 -58.63 15.96
C GLU A 61 0.38 -58.65 16.71
N PHE A 62 0.45 -58.66 18.04
CA PHE A 62 -0.72 -58.79 18.92
C PHE A 62 -0.58 -57.86 20.12
N TYR A 63 -1.67 -57.16 20.44
CA TYR A 63 -1.79 -56.39 21.65
C TYR A 63 -3.00 -56.80 22.50
N TRP A 64 -2.78 -57.10 23.78
CA TRP A 64 -3.86 -57.32 24.73
C TRP A 64 -4.72 -56.08 24.94
N ILE A 65 -6.03 -56.30 24.97
CA ILE A 65 -7.04 -55.34 25.44
C ILE A 65 -7.77 -55.89 26.66
N GLY A 66 -8.54 -55.03 27.33
CA GLY A 66 -9.20 -55.36 28.58
C GLY A 66 -10.47 -56.17 28.40
N VAL A 67 -10.46 -57.21 27.57
CA VAL A 67 -11.61 -58.09 27.33
C VAL A 67 -11.22 -59.53 27.62
N SER A 68 -12.04 -60.21 28.41
CA SER A 68 -11.88 -61.61 28.80
C SER A 68 -13.20 -62.37 28.73
N SER A 69 -13.16 -63.67 28.47
CA SER A 69 -14.36 -64.50 28.45
C SER A 69 -14.71 -64.97 29.85
N SER A 70 -15.99 -64.95 30.21
CA SER A 70 -16.51 -65.48 31.47
C SER A 70 -17.64 -66.47 31.19
N LEU A 71 -17.34 -67.78 31.21
CA LEU A 71 -18.25 -68.93 31.05
C LEU A 71 -19.12 -68.95 29.77
N THR A 72 -19.92 -67.91 29.54
CA THR A 72 -20.86 -67.73 28.42
C THR A 72 -20.67 -66.43 27.64
N ASP A 73 -20.12 -65.38 28.26
CA ASP A 73 -20.11 -64.03 27.68
C ASP A 73 -18.74 -63.36 27.74
N TRP A 74 -18.53 -62.34 26.89
CA TRP A 74 -17.35 -61.48 26.93
C TRP A 74 -17.55 -60.34 27.93
N ARG A 75 -16.54 -60.07 28.75
CA ARG A 75 -16.55 -59.02 29.76
C ARG A 75 -15.32 -58.14 29.67
N TRP A 76 -15.51 -56.86 29.92
CA TRP A 76 -14.45 -55.92 30.16
C TRP A 76 -13.70 -56.27 31.45
N ALA A 77 -12.46 -55.77 31.57
CA ALA A 77 -11.59 -56.04 32.71
C ALA A 77 -12.13 -55.46 34.04
N ASP A 78 -13.14 -54.59 34.00
CA ASP A 78 -13.89 -54.09 35.17
C ASP A 78 -15.10 -54.99 35.56
N GLY A 79 -15.34 -56.08 34.81
CA GLY A 79 -16.41 -57.04 35.03
C GLY A 79 -17.72 -56.74 34.30
N THR A 80 -17.84 -55.59 33.63
CA THR A 80 -19.03 -55.25 32.82
C THR A 80 -19.09 -56.08 31.54
N THR A 81 -20.30 -56.38 31.06
CA THR A 81 -20.50 -57.15 29.83
C THR A 81 -20.15 -56.30 28.61
N VAL A 82 -19.52 -56.91 27.60
CA VAL A 82 -19.26 -56.25 26.31
C VAL A 82 -20.56 -56.24 25.51
N ALA A 83 -21.03 -55.06 25.11
CA ALA A 83 -22.19 -54.94 24.23
C ALA A 83 -21.84 -55.42 22.81
N GLU A 84 -22.84 -55.90 22.07
CA GLU A 84 -22.62 -56.41 20.71
C GLU A 84 -22.13 -55.31 19.76
N GLU A 85 -22.61 -54.06 19.93
CA GLU A 85 -22.15 -52.90 19.17
C GLU A 85 -20.70 -52.48 19.45
N ASP A 86 -20.16 -52.80 20.63
CA ASP A 86 -18.79 -52.46 21.01
C ASP A 86 -17.77 -53.48 20.49
N ALA A 87 -18.23 -54.68 20.13
CA ALA A 87 -17.37 -55.79 19.79
C ALA A 87 -16.94 -55.75 18.32
N ASP A 88 -15.64 -55.59 18.08
CA ASP A 88 -15.08 -55.41 16.75
C ASP A 88 -14.31 -56.65 16.28
N TRP A 89 -15.04 -57.76 16.22
CA TRP A 89 -14.50 -59.07 15.83
C TRP A 89 -14.00 -59.10 14.39
N SER A 90 -12.87 -59.77 14.18
CA SER A 90 -12.40 -60.09 12.83
C SER A 90 -13.23 -61.20 12.19
N ASN A 91 -13.52 -61.07 10.89
CA ASN A 91 -14.11 -62.14 10.08
C ASN A 91 -13.12 -63.26 9.73
N SER A 92 -11.83 -63.07 10.02
CA SER A 92 -10.80 -64.09 9.79
C SER A 92 -10.98 -65.24 10.79
N LYS A 93 -11.23 -66.46 10.28
CA LYS A 93 -11.23 -67.70 11.08
C LYS A 93 -9.79 -68.06 11.51
N ILE A 94 -9.22 -67.29 12.43
CA ILE A 94 -7.95 -67.67 13.07
C ILE A 94 -8.29 -68.71 14.12
N LEU A 95 -7.99 -69.97 13.80
CA LEU A 95 -8.18 -71.13 14.68
C LEU A 95 -7.26 -71.00 15.89
N THR A 96 -7.68 -70.28 16.92
CA THR A 96 -7.04 -70.36 18.23
C THR A 96 -7.67 -71.51 19.03
N SER A 97 -6.80 -72.36 19.57
CA SER A 97 -7.05 -73.50 20.45
C SER A 97 -8.29 -73.41 21.34
N ASN A 98 -8.86 -74.59 21.63
CA ASN A 98 -10.03 -74.83 22.47
C ASN A 98 -10.01 -73.98 23.76
N ARG A 99 -11.02 -73.09 23.85
CA ARG A 99 -11.31 -72.07 24.87
C ARG A 99 -10.41 -70.82 24.82
N PRO A 100 -10.75 -69.84 23.97
CA PRO A 100 -10.18 -68.52 24.11
C PRO A 100 -10.68 -67.84 25.38
N GLU A 101 -9.78 -67.17 26.08
CA GLU A 101 -10.05 -66.62 27.41
C GLU A 101 -9.89 -65.09 27.45
N ALA A 102 -9.23 -64.49 26.45
CA ALA A 102 -9.04 -63.04 26.32
C ALA A 102 -8.98 -62.60 24.86
N VAL A 103 -8.95 -61.29 24.64
CA VAL A 103 -8.93 -60.68 23.31
C VAL A 103 -7.66 -59.89 23.05
N VAL A 104 -7.11 -60.06 21.85
CA VAL A 104 -6.04 -59.23 21.30
C VAL A 104 -6.53 -58.43 20.10
N LEU A 105 -5.93 -57.26 19.88
CA LEU A 105 -5.92 -56.62 18.57
C LEU A 105 -4.78 -57.21 17.74
N ALA A 106 -5.11 -57.69 16.54
CA ALA A 106 -4.14 -58.40 15.70
C ALA A 106 -3.81 -57.63 14.43
N ARG A 107 -2.51 -57.45 14.15
CA ARG A 107 -2.04 -56.72 12.97
C ARG A 107 -2.55 -57.32 11.66
N LEU A 108 -2.54 -58.65 11.55
CA LEU A 108 -2.99 -59.40 10.38
C LEU A 108 -4.51 -59.34 10.14
N ALA A 109 -5.28 -58.83 11.10
CA ALA A 109 -6.70 -58.58 10.96
C ALA A 109 -7.02 -57.07 11.03
N GLU A 110 -6.09 -56.23 10.56
CA GLU A 110 -6.26 -54.77 10.57
C GLU A 110 -6.63 -54.23 11.96
N TRP A 111 -5.99 -54.80 12.99
CA TRP A 111 -6.21 -54.46 14.39
C TRP A 111 -7.65 -54.68 14.88
N ARG A 112 -8.38 -55.61 14.27
CA ARG A 112 -9.64 -56.16 14.81
C ARG A 112 -9.40 -57.15 15.94
N TRP A 113 -10.46 -57.41 16.69
CA TRP A 113 -10.46 -58.29 17.83
C TRP A 113 -10.33 -59.74 17.39
N ILE A 114 -9.38 -60.44 18.01
CA ILE A 114 -9.18 -61.88 17.84
C ILE A 114 -9.12 -62.54 19.22
N PRO A 115 -9.85 -63.65 19.42
CA PRO A 115 -9.75 -64.44 20.62
C PRO A 115 -8.34 -65.05 20.80
N SER A 116 -7.85 -65.13 22.04
CA SER A 116 -6.55 -65.74 22.36
C SER A 116 -6.55 -66.35 23.77
N ALA A 117 -5.62 -67.26 24.04
CA ALA A 117 -5.47 -67.89 25.36
C ALA A 117 -4.76 -66.92 26.33
N GLN A 118 -5.30 -66.76 27.54
CA GLN A 118 -4.83 -65.74 28.49
C GLN A 118 -3.36 -65.91 28.90
N ASN A 119 -2.83 -67.13 28.88
CA ASN A 119 -1.46 -67.46 29.26
C ASN A 119 -0.41 -67.15 28.18
N VAL A 120 -0.83 -66.71 26.99
CA VAL A 120 0.09 -66.37 25.89
C VAL A 120 0.75 -65.01 26.15
N TRP A 121 2.04 -64.92 25.83
CA TRP A 121 2.82 -63.71 26.03
C TRP A 121 2.70 -62.77 24.83
N ASN A 122 1.78 -61.82 24.91
CA ASN A 122 1.61 -60.76 23.91
C ASN A 122 2.07 -59.41 24.41
N SER A 123 2.23 -58.47 23.48
CA SER A 123 2.35 -57.05 23.82
C SER A 123 0.99 -56.56 24.34
N PHE A 124 0.92 -55.40 24.99
CA PHE A 124 -0.31 -54.91 25.60
C PHE A 124 -0.46 -53.40 25.42
N LEU A 125 -1.72 -52.97 25.43
CA LEU A 125 -2.06 -51.56 25.45
C LEU A 125 -2.42 -51.15 26.87
N CYS A 126 -2.14 -49.89 27.22
CA CYS A 126 -2.68 -49.29 28.43
C CYS A 126 -3.46 -48.02 28.07
N GLN A 127 -4.60 -47.85 28.74
CA GLN A 127 -5.50 -46.71 28.67
C GLN A 127 -5.46 -45.97 30.01
N SER A 128 -5.24 -44.66 30.01
CA SER A 128 -5.23 -43.85 31.23
C SER A 128 -5.95 -42.53 31.03
N LYS A 129 -6.36 -41.89 32.13
CA LYS A 129 -6.73 -40.48 32.06
C LYS A 129 -5.48 -39.66 31.69
N PRO A 130 -5.62 -38.65 30.83
CA PRO A 130 -4.53 -37.74 30.52
C PRO A 130 -4.13 -36.96 31.78
N LYS A 131 -2.83 -36.78 31.99
CA LYS A 131 -2.28 -36.13 33.20
C LYS A 131 -1.91 -34.66 32.97
N SER A 132 -1.83 -34.26 31.70
CA SER A 132 -1.38 -32.94 31.28
C SER A 132 -1.99 -32.60 29.93
N CYS A 133 -2.28 -31.32 29.73
CA CYS A 133 -2.64 -30.78 28.43
C CYS A 133 -1.43 -30.78 27.49
N THR A 134 -1.69 -30.65 26.19
CA THR A 134 -0.63 -30.36 25.21
C THR A 134 -0.12 -28.93 25.38
N PHE A 135 0.95 -28.57 24.66
CA PHE A 135 1.34 -27.17 24.55
C PHE A 135 0.12 -26.34 24.09
N PRO A 136 -0.25 -25.27 24.81
CA PRO A 136 -1.48 -24.51 24.58
C PRO A 136 -1.56 -23.82 23.21
N GLY A 137 -0.43 -23.72 22.50
CA GLY A 137 -0.32 -23.04 21.22
C GLY A 137 -0.05 -21.54 21.39
N VAL A 138 0.53 -20.93 20.36
CA VAL A 138 0.71 -19.47 20.29
C VAL A 138 0.18 -19.01 18.94
N GLY A 139 -0.74 -18.05 18.95
CA GLY A 139 -1.22 -17.39 17.74
C GLY A 139 -0.17 -16.42 17.16
N GLU A 140 -0.40 -15.97 15.92
CA GLU A 140 0.43 -14.94 15.28
C GLU A 140 0.41 -13.63 16.11
N ALA A 141 1.57 -12.98 16.24
CA ALA A 141 1.78 -11.76 17.06
C ALA A 141 1.31 -11.89 18.53
N GLY A 142 1.26 -13.13 19.04
CA GLY A 142 0.94 -13.45 20.42
C GLY A 142 2.16 -13.94 21.20
N ARG A 143 2.16 -13.70 22.50
CA ARG A 143 3.07 -14.26 23.49
C ARG A 143 2.25 -14.93 24.57
N VAL A 144 2.77 -16.03 25.11
CA VAL A 144 2.08 -16.77 26.15
C VAL A 144 3.04 -17.05 27.30
N SER A 145 2.52 -16.89 28.50
CA SER A 145 3.20 -17.23 29.76
C SER A 145 2.44 -18.37 30.43
N PHE A 146 3.16 -19.23 31.15
CA PHE A 146 2.59 -20.44 31.74
C PHE A 146 2.88 -20.49 33.23
N SER A 147 1.93 -21.01 34.02
CA SER A 147 2.15 -21.27 35.44
C SER A 147 3.09 -22.46 35.70
N SER A 148 3.16 -23.42 34.77
CA SER A 148 4.03 -24.59 34.84
C SER A 148 4.45 -25.07 33.45
N GLN A 149 5.65 -25.63 33.33
CA GLN A 149 6.17 -26.25 32.10
C GLN A 149 5.60 -27.67 31.85
N THR A 150 4.98 -28.28 32.86
CA THR A 150 4.43 -29.65 32.77
C THR A 150 2.97 -29.68 32.31
N PHE A 151 2.31 -28.52 32.20
CA PHE A 151 0.92 -28.36 31.74
C PHE A 151 -0.06 -29.34 32.41
N THR A 152 0.15 -29.65 33.69
CA THR A 152 -0.73 -30.54 34.45
C THR A 152 -2.13 -29.94 34.59
N ILE A 153 -3.13 -30.80 34.81
CA ILE A 153 -4.50 -30.36 35.10
C ILE A 153 -4.48 -29.27 36.20
N GLY A 154 -5.21 -28.18 35.97
CA GLY A 154 -5.23 -26.97 36.81
C GLY A 154 -4.15 -25.94 36.50
N SER A 155 -3.18 -26.22 35.62
CA SER A 155 -2.24 -25.19 35.13
C SER A 155 -2.98 -24.15 34.30
N PHE A 156 -2.51 -22.91 34.31
CA PHE A 156 -3.08 -21.84 33.49
C PHE A 156 -2.02 -21.22 32.57
N SER A 157 -2.48 -20.69 31.46
CA SER A 157 -1.69 -19.98 30.46
C SER A 157 -2.28 -18.60 30.23
N VAL A 158 -1.43 -17.57 30.23
CA VAL A 158 -1.84 -16.17 30.04
C VAL A 158 -1.25 -15.65 28.74
N TYR A 159 -2.12 -15.19 27.85
CA TYR A 159 -1.82 -14.66 26.54
C TYR A 159 -1.73 -13.14 26.57
N THR A 160 -0.76 -12.63 25.83
CA THR A 160 -0.49 -11.20 25.66
C THR A 160 -0.14 -10.96 24.20
N CYS A 161 -0.59 -9.84 23.63
CA CYS A 161 -0.27 -9.50 22.25
C CYS A 161 0.95 -8.58 22.18
N GLU A 162 1.64 -8.61 21.04
CA GLU A 162 2.73 -7.66 20.77
C GLU A 162 2.21 -6.22 20.61
N GLU A 163 3.12 -5.25 20.65
CA GLU A 163 2.77 -3.84 20.50
C GLU A 163 2.08 -3.57 19.16
N GLY A 164 1.00 -2.77 19.20
CA GLY A 164 0.16 -2.50 18.04
C GLY A 164 -0.89 -3.58 17.73
N TYR A 165 -0.95 -4.63 18.56
CA TYR A 165 -2.00 -5.64 18.51
C TYR A 165 -2.88 -5.59 19.77
N GLU A 166 -4.14 -6.01 19.62
CA GLU A 166 -5.13 -6.16 20.67
C GLU A 166 -5.60 -7.61 20.76
N LEU A 167 -5.86 -8.07 21.98
CA LEU A 167 -6.26 -9.45 22.24
C LEU A 167 -7.77 -9.61 22.06
N GLU A 168 -8.16 -10.52 21.18
CA GLU A 168 -9.54 -10.95 20.93
C GLU A 168 -9.74 -12.36 21.51
N GLY A 169 -10.61 -12.47 22.52
CA GLY A 169 -10.91 -13.71 23.24
C GLY A 169 -10.42 -13.68 24.68
N ASP A 170 -10.32 -14.86 25.29
CA ASP A 170 -9.91 -14.99 26.69
C ASP A 170 -8.39 -14.91 26.83
N ALA A 171 -7.92 -13.99 27.68
CA ALA A 171 -6.50 -13.84 27.97
C ALA A 171 -5.93 -15.00 28.79
N GLU A 172 -6.76 -15.71 29.55
CA GLU A 172 -6.34 -16.83 30.39
C GLU A 172 -7.06 -18.12 29.96
N ARG A 173 -6.29 -19.20 29.86
CA ARG A 173 -6.82 -20.54 29.61
C ARG A 173 -6.29 -21.52 30.65
N VAL A 174 -7.15 -22.41 31.12
CA VAL A 174 -6.85 -23.39 32.17
C VAL A 174 -6.85 -24.80 31.57
N CYS A 175 -5.89 -25.63 31.99
CA CYS A 175 -5.87 -27.03 31.63
C CYS A 175 -6.92 -27.78 32.45
N GLU A 176 -8.03 -28.17 31.81
CA GLU A 176 -9.16 -28.81 32.46
C GLU A 176 -8.91 -30.30 32.75
N GLU A 177 -9.81 -30.93 33.52
CA GLU A 177 -9.72 -32.37 33.82
C GLU A 177 -9.79 -33.27 32.57
N SER A 178 -10.33 -32.74 31.47
CA SER A 178 -10.35 -33.37 30.15
C SER A 178 -8.96 -33.39 29.47
N ALA A 179 -7.96 -32.78 30.10
CA ALA A 179 -6.66 -32.43 29.53
C ALA A 179 -6.75 -31.66 28.20
N ARG A 180 -7.76 -30.80 28.11
CA ARG A 180 -7.86 -29.76 27.10
C ARG A 180 -7.77 -28.40 27.78
N TRP A 181 -7.19 -27.45 27.08
CA TRP A 181 -7.23 -26.06 27.51
C TRP A 181 -8.64 -25.51 27.34
N SER A 182 -9.11 -24.77 28.33
CA SER A 182 -10.40 -24.10 28.30
C SER A 182 -10.47 -23.11 27.12
N GLY A 183 -11.63 -23.04 26.48
CA GLY A 183 -11.86 -22.12 25.35
C GLY A 183 -10.92 -22.32 24.16
N ASP A 184 -10.96 -21.37 23.24
CA ASP A 184 -10.12 -21.35 22.04
C ASP A 184 -8.83 -20.55 22.28
N ILE A 185 -7.83 -20.74 21.40
CA ILE A 185 -6.63 -19.89 21.41
C ILE A 185 -7.05 -18.45 21.05
N PRO A 186 -6.77 -17.43 21.89
CA PRO A 186 -7.12 -16.05 21.58
C PRO A 186 -6.30 -15.54 20.38
N ARG A 187 -6.86 -14.56 19.67
CA ARG A 187 -6.23 -14.00 18.47
C ARG A 187 -5.73 -12.59 18.75
N CYS A 188 -4.53 -12.27 18.28
CA CYS A 188 -4.01 -10.92 18.31
C CYS A 188 -4.35 -10.22 16.99
N ARG A 189 -5.22 -9.20 17.04
CA ARG A 189 -5.57 -8.39 15.87
C ARG A 189 -4.81 -7.09 15.88
N LYS A 190 -4.48 -6.56 14.72
CA LYS A 190 -3.91 -5.21 14.63
C LYS A 190 -4.92 -4.20 15.18
N LYS A 191 -4.44 -3.31 16.05
CA LYS A 191 -5.24 -2.16 16.49
C LYS A 191 -5.59 -1.27 15.30
N LYS A 192 -6.77 -0.68 15.35
CA LYS A 192 -7.25 0.26 14.33
C LYS A 192 -7.12 1.68 14.83
N CYS A 193 -6.50 2.53 14.02
CA CYS A 193 -6.51 3.96 14.26
C CYS A 193 -7.89 4.55 13.98
N SER A 194 -8.16 5.71 14.60
CA SER A 194 -9.41 6.45 14.41
C SER A 194 -9.76 6.60 12.94
N ASN A 195 -11.03 6.40 12.59
CA ASN A 195 -11.51 6.59 11.23
C ASN A 195 -11.16 8.00 10.76
N VAL A 196 -10.61 8.07 9.55
CA VAL A 196 -10.24 9.34 8.94
C VAL A 196 -11.45 9.86 8.18
N ASP A 197 -12.49 10.25 8.93
CA ASP A 197 -13.68 10.83 8.32
C ASP A 197 -13.34 12.16 7.65
N VAL A 198 -14.04 12.40 6.54
CA VAL A 198 -14.01 13.54 5.62
C VAL A 198 -13.25 14.75 6.18
N TRP A 199 -12.02 14.92 5.67
CA TRP A 199 -11.20 16.09 5.95
C TRP A 199 -11.94 17.36 5.50
N SER A 200 -12.52 18.06 6.47
CA SER A 200 -13.38 19.21 6.24
C SER A 200 -12.50 20.42 5.87
N GLY A 201 -12.74 21.05 4.72
CA GLY A 201 -12.00 22.24 4.30
C GLY A 201 -11.24 22.13 2.98
N GLY A 202 -11.73 21.33 2.02
CA GLY A 202 -11.21 21.36 0.65
C GLY A 202 -10.00 20.46 0.40
N GLY A 203 -9.98 19.27 1.00
CA GLY A 203 -8.99 18.25 0.68
C GLY A 203 -9.57 16.83 0.75
N ILE A 204 -8.77 15.86 0.30
CA ILE A 204 -9.07 14.43 0.27
C ILE A 204 -8.01 13.67 1.07
N VAL A 205 -8.42 12.54 1.65
CA VAL A 205 -7.51 11.61 2.32
C VAL A 205 -7.54 10.28 1.59
N ARG A 206 -6.35 9.73 1.30
CA ARG A 206 -6.18 8.42 0.68
C ARG A 206 -5.57 7.44 1.67
N LEU A 207 -6.18 6.26 1.78
CA LEU A 207 -5.62 5.11 2.48
C LEU A 207 -4.62 4.43 1.54
N LEU A 208 -3.32 4.48 1.85
CA LEU A 208 -2.30 3.89 0.98
C LEU A 208 -2.34 2.35 1.02
N ASN A 209 -2.75 1.78 2.17
CA ASN A 209 -2.86 0.34 2.37
C ASN A 209 -4.31 -0.17 2.41
N GLY A 210 -5.30 0.70 2.15
CA GLY A 210 -6.72 0.36 2.16
C GLY A 210 -7.38 0.17 3.54
N THR A 211 -6.63 0.08 4.64
CA THR A 211 -7.16 -0.02 6.02
C THR A 211 -6.45 0.93 6.99
N THR A 212 -7.05 1.19 8.15
CA THR A 212 -6.51 2.07 9.22
C THR A 212 -5.75 1.31 10.31
N GLU A 213 -5.25 0.11 9.99
CA GLU A 213 -4.60 -0.77 10.96
C GLU A 213 -3.17 -0.34 11.29
N TYR A 214 -2.67 -0.77 12.46
CA TYR A 214 -1.31 -0.55 12.90
C TYR A 214 -0.27 -0.82 11.79
N GLY A 215 0.61 0.16 11.58
CA GLY A 215 1.66 0.15 10.55
C GLY A 215 1.24 0.71 9.19
N ASN A 216 -0.06 0.94 8.94
CA ASN A 216 -0.53 1.48 7.67
C ASN A 216 -0.40 3.01 7.59
N GLU A 217 -0.36 3.52 6.36
CA GLU A 217 -0.16 4.94 6.07
C GLU A 217 -1.36 5.57 5.34
N ILE A 218 -1.59 6.85 5.60
CA ILE A 218 -2.55 7.72 4.91
C ILE A 218 -1.84 8.92 4.31
N GLU A 219 -2.41 9.42 3.21
CA GLU A 219 -1.92 10.60 2.50
C GLU A 219 -3.02 11.66 2.36
N TYR A 220 -2.66 12.91 2.62
CA TYR A 220 -3.53 14.08 2.50
C TYR A 220 -3.21 14.86 1.24
N GLU A 221 -4.25 15.25 0.51
CA GLU A 221 -4.13 16.05 -0.71
C GLU A 221 -5.18 17.17 -0.72
N CYS A 222 -4.75 18.42 -0.92
CA CYS A 222 -5.67 19.55 -1.05
C CYS A 222 -6.25 19.63 -2.47
N LEU A 223 -7.48 20.14 -2.58
CA LEU A 223 -8.09 20.45 -3.88
C LEU A 223 -7.31 21.55 -4.60
N SER A 224 -7.51 21.65 -5.91
CA SER A 224 -6.91 22.72 -6.73
C SER A 224 -7.26 24.11 -6.17
N GLY A 225 -6.27 24.99 -6.09
CA GLY A 225 -6.41 26.32 -5.49
C GLY A 225 -6.33 26.34 -3.96
N TRP A 226 -5.98 25.22 -3.34
CA TRP A 226 -5.71 25.12 -1.90
C TRP A 226 -4.29 24.59 -1.66
N LYS A 227 -3.63 25.13 -0.63
CA LYS A 227 -2.28 24.78 -0.22
C LYS A 227 -2.30 23.95 1.07
N LEU A 228 -1.57 22.83 1.06
CA LEU A 228 -1.37 21.97 2.21
C LEU A 228 -0.44 22.63 3.23
N ILE A 229 -0.89 22.70 4.49
CA ILE A 229 -0.12 23.18 5.63
C ILE A 229 -0.01 22.04 6.66
N GLY A 230 1.21 21.51 6.82
CA GLY A 230 1.52 20.39 7.71
C GLY A 230 2.09 19.19 6.96
N GLU A 231 2.15 18.04 7.63
CA GLU A 231 2.68 16.80 7.07
C GLU A 231 1.68 16.17 6.09
N ARG A 232 2.18 15.79 4.91
CA ARG A 232 1.38 15.16 3.86
C ARG A 232 0.95 13.74 4.24
N ARG A 233 1.74 13.03 5.03
CA ARG A 233 1.50 11.62 5.36
C ARG A 233 1.54 11.37 6.84
N ARG A 234 0.74 10.41 7.29
CA ARG A 234 0.66 9.97 8.69
C ARG A 234 0.53 8.46 8.70
N TRP A 235 1.06 7.81 9.73
CA TRP A 235 0.99 6.36 9.90
C TRP A 235 0.30 5.97 11.20
N CYS A 236 -0.32 4.79 11.24
CA CYS A 236 -1.02 4.29 12.40
C CYS A 236 -0.03 3.69 13.41
N GLN A 237 -0.01 4.24 14.63
CA GLN A 237 0.90 3.87 15.70
C GLN A 237 0.38 2.72 16.56
N HIS A 238 1.27 2.14 17.36
CA HIS A 238 1.01 0.99 18.23
C HIS A 238 -0.05 1.22 19.34
N ASP A 239 -0.36 2.48 19.64
CA ASP A 239 -1.38 2.90 20.60
C ASP A 239 -2.77 3.07 19.97
N GLY A 240 -2.88 2.92 18.65
CA GLY A 240 -4.12 3.18 17.91
C GLY A 240 -4.33 4.66 17.56
N SER A 241 -3.30 5.50 17.63
CA SER A 241 -3.34 6.89 17.18
C SER A 241 -2.59 7.11 15.87
N TRP A 242 -3.01 8.09 15.08
CA TRP A 242 -2.25 8.54 13.91
C TRP A 242 -1.05 9.38 14.33
N SER A 243 0.10 9.18 13.70
CA SER A 243 1.31 9.97 13.96
C SER A 243 1.09 11.46 13.72
N GLY A 244 1.70 12.32 14.54
CA GLY A 244 1.61 13.77 14.39
C GLY A 244 0.19 14.34 14.42
N PHE A 245 -0.02 15.50 13.78
CA PHE A 245 -1.31 16.18 13.69
C PHE A 245 -1.85 16.15 12.26
N ALA A 246 -3.17 16.16 12.10
CA ALA A 246 -3.78 16.28 10.78
C ALA A 246 -3.39 17.62 10.12
N PRO A 247 -2.98 17.63 8.85
CA PRO A 247 -2.69 18.88 8.15
C PRO A 247 -3.98 19.68 7.89
N SER A 248 -3.81 20.92 7.44
CA SER A 248 -4.92 21.80 7.03
C SER A 248 -4.73 22.29 5.58
N CYS A 249 -5.84 22.42 4.84
CA CYS A 249 -5.84 23.12 3.56
C CYS A 249 -6.18 24.59 3.77
N LYS A 250 -5.37 25.49 3.21
CA LYS A 250 -5.67 26.91 3.15
C LYS A 250 -5.85 27.33 1.70
N VAL A 251 -6.90 28.09 1.41
CA VAL A 251 -7.10 28.65 0.07
C VAL A 251 -5.88 29.48 -0.33
N VAL A 252 -5.47 29.34 -1.59
CA VAL A 252 -4.37 30.12 -2.16
C VAL A 252 -4.78 31.58 -2.26
N ASP A 253 -3.88 32.47 -1.90
CA ASP A 253 -4.04 33.92 -2.00
C ASP A 253 -3.03 34.44 -3.02
N CYS A 254 -3.50 35.12 -4.07
CA CYS A 254 -2.67 35.74 -5.11
C CYS A 254 -2.14 37.12 -4.69
N GLU A 255 -2.42 37.55 -3.47
CA GLU A 255 -2.18 38.90 -2.96
C GLU A 255 -2.92 39.97 -3.79
N ARG A 256 -2.78 41.24 -3.40
CA ARG A 256 -3.44 42.33 -4.12
C ARG A 256 -2.86 42.41 -5.55
N PRO A 257 -3.71 42.43 -6.60
CA PRO A 257 -3.23 42.56 -7.97
C PRO A 257 -2.33 43.80 -8.15
N PRO A 258 -1.29 43.72 -8.99
CA PRO A 258 -0.39 44.84 -9.24
C PRO A 258 -1.12 46.08 -9.79
N SER A 259 -0.79 47.27 -9.30
CA SER A 259 -1.27 48.51 -9.90
C SER A 259 -0.60 48.77 -11.25
N ILE A 260 -1.37 49.26 -12.24
CA ILE A 260 -0.85 49.61 -13.57
C ILE A 260 -0.76 51.15 -13.73
N PRO A 261 0.28 51.68 -14.40
CA PRO A 261 0.37 53.11 -14.71
C PRO A 261 -0.82 53.57 -15.56
N ASN A 262 -1.31 54.78 -15.32
CA ASN A 262 -2.42 55.39 -16.06
C ASN A 262 -3.70 54.53 -16.10
N GLY A 263 -3.89 53.69 -15.09
CA GLY A 263 -5.07 52.86 -14.91
C GLY A 263 -5.39 52.62 -13.44
N SER A 264 -6.45 51.86 -13.19
CA SER A 264 -6.90 51.48 -11.87
C SER A 264 -7.37 50.02 -11.84
N VAL A 265 -7.28 49.39 -10.68
CA VAL A 265 -7.72 48.01 -10.46
C VAL A 265 -8.77 47.97 -9.36
N SER A 266 -9.87 47.26 -9.60
CA SER A 266 -10.89 46.98 -8.60
C SER A 266 -10.98 45.47 -8.34
N VAL A 267 -10.90 45.09 -7.06
CA VAL A 267 -10.93 43.70 -6.62
C VAL A 267 -11.53 43.62 -5.20
N ALA A 268 -12.39 42.63 -4.96
CA ALA A 268 -13.04 42.43 -3.66
C ALA A 268 -12.22 41.50 -2.74
N LEU A 269 -11.71 40.40 -3.28
CA LEU A 269 -10.93 39.37 -2.59
C LEU A 269 -9.73 38.98 -3.44
N THR A 270 -8.69 38.41 -2.81
CA THR A 270 -7.45 38.01 -3.49
C THR A 270 -7.23 36.50 -3.50
N ILE A 271 -8.20 35.73 -3.02
CA ILE A 271 -8.13 34.27 -2.94
C ILE A 271 -8.46 33.59 -4.27
N TYR A 272 -8.08 32.32 -4.41
CA TYR A 272 -8.34 31.50 -5.59
C TYR A 272 -9.76 31.66 -6.15
N GLY A 273 -9.86 31.91 -7.47
CA GLY A 273 -11.12 32.15 -8.17
C GLY A 273 -11.66 33.59 -8.07
N SER A 274 -11.06 34.47 -7.27
CA SER A 274 -11.42 35.89 -7.24
C SER A 274 -11.07 36.57 -8.56
N VAL A 275 -11.83 37.60 -8.94
CA VAL A 275 -11.66 38.33 -10.20
C VAL A 275 -11.35 39.80 -9.92
N ALA A 276 -10.32 40.33 -10.58
CA ALA A 276 -9.93 41.72 -10.57
C ALA A 276 -10.20 42.38 -11.93
N ASN A 277 -10.72 43.61 -11.93
CA ASN A 277 -11.07 44.36 -13.14
C ASN A 277 -10.23 45.63 -13.26
N TYR A 278 -9.57 45.79 -14.41
CA TYR A 278 -8.68 46.90 -14.76
C TYR A 278 -9.35 47.88 -15.71
N THR A 279 -9.13 49.17 -15.45
CA THR A 279 -9.59 50.27 -16.31
C THR A 279 -8.44 51.25 -16.54
N CYS A 280 -8.43 51.90 -17.71
CA CYS A 280 -7.47 52.97 -18.00
C CYS A 280 -8.10 54.33 -17.75
N GLN A 281 -7.26 55.31 -17.42
CA GLN A 281 -7.65 56.72 -17.32
C GLN A 281 -8.00 57.29 -18.69
N ASP A 282 -8.72 58.41 -18.72
CA ASP A 282 -9.06 59.12 -19.95
C ASP A 282 -7.80 59.48 -20.75
N GLY A 283 -7.83 59.26 -22.06
CA GLY A 283 -6.67 59.43 -22.93
C GLY A 283 -5.80 58.18 -23.10
N TYR A 284 -6.06 57.10 -22.36
CA TYR A 284 -5.35 55.83 -22.45
C TYR A 284 -6.26 54.68 -22.89
N ARG A 285 -5.68 53.70 -23.59
CA ARG A 285 -6.36 52.48 -24.05
C ARG A 285 -5.76 51.25 -23.37
N LEU A 286 -6.63 50.38 -22.87
CA LEU A 286 -6.25 49.11 -22.26
C LEU A 286 -5.84 48.09 -23.34
N ILE A 287 -4.66 47.50 -23.18
CA ILE A 287 -4.12 46.43 -24.02
C ILE A 287 -3.95 45.17 -23.15
N GLY A 288 -4.62 44.08 -23.53
CA GLY A 288 -4.70 42.83 -22.76
C GLY A 288 -6.12 42.52 -22.29
N HIS A 289 -6.26 41.60 -21.33
CA HIS A 289 -7.56 41.26 -20.74
C HIS A 289 -7.92 42.26 -19.64
N ALA A 290 -9.09 42.88 -19.75
CA ALA A 290 -9.56 43.81 -18.72
C ALA A 290 -9.79 43.14 -17.36
N THR A 291 -10.13 41.85 -17.36
CA THR A 291 -10.35 41.05 -16.15
C THR A 291 -9.32 39.93 -16.03
N VAL A 292 -8.79 39.75 -14.82
CA VAL A 292 -7.89 38.65 -14.45
C VAL A 292 -8.45 37.92 -13.24
N SER A 293 -8.21 36.61 -13.13
CA SER A 293 -8.63 35.77 -12.02
C SER A 293 -7.43 35.23 -11.24
N CYS A 294 -7.61 34.99 -9.95
CA CYS A 294 -6.57 34.38 -9.12
C CYS A 294 -6.47 32.87 -9.43
N GLY A 295 -5.35 32.47 -10.04
CA GLY A 295 -5.05 31.10 -10.43
C GLY A 295 -4.63 30.21 -9.26
N SER A 296 -4.59 28.89 -9.48
CA SER A 296 -4.31 27.91 -8.43
C SER A 296 -2.88 27.94 -7.89
N LYS A 297 -1.97 28.59 -8.61
CA LYS A 297 -0.56 28.79 -8.24
C LYS A 297 -0.31 30.09 -7.46
N GLY A 298 -1.35 30.88 -7.19
CA GLY A 298 -1.21 32.17 -6.49
C GLY A 298 -0.75 33.29 -7.42
N VAL A 299 -1.09 33.19 -8.71
CA VAL A 299 -0.75 34.19 -9.72
C VAL A 299 -2.04 34.65 -10.40
N TRP A 300 -2.14 35.95 -10.66
CA TRP A 300 -3.25 36.52 -11.42
C TRP A 300 -3.11 36.17 -12.91
N GLU A 301 -4.15 35.56 -13.47
CA GLU A 301 -4.17 35.00 -14.82
C GLU A 301 -5.44 35.44 -15.57
N PRO A 302 -5.38 35.75 -16.88
CA PRO A 302 -4.17 35.86 -17.71
C PRO A 302 -3.30 37.06 -17.30
N ALA A 303 -2.20 37.30 -18.01
CA ALA A 303 -1.24 38.36 -17.68
C ALA A 303 -1.90 39.74 -17.52
N ILE A 304 -1.38 40.53 -16.56
CA ILE A 304 -1.88 41.86 -16.21
C ILE A 304 -1.86 42.80 -17.44
N PRO A 305 -2.95 43.53 -17.72
CA PRO A 305 -3.04 44.44 -18.88
C PRO A 305 -2.21 45.72 -18.71
N VAL A 306 -1.99 46.45 -19.80
CA VAL A 306 -1.23 47.72 -19.80
C VAL A 306 -2.04 48.84 -20.43
N CYS A 307 -1.96 50.05 -19.88
CA CYS A 307 -2.60 51.25 -20.42
C CYS A 307 -1.62 52.03 -21.31
N TYR A 308 -1.95 52.17 -22.60
CA TYR A 308 -1.16 52.92 -23.58
C TYR A 308 -1.84 54.22 -23.96
N ASP A 309 -1.06 55.28 -24.07
CA ASP A 309 -1.56 56.59 -24.50
C ASP A 309 -2.11 56.52 -25.94
N ILE A 310 -3.30 57.10 -26.14
CA ILE A 310 -4.02 57.04 -27.41
C ILE A 310 -3.30 57.88 -28.48
N ALA A 311 -2.61 58.98 -28.12
CA ALA A 311 -1.86 59.79 -29.08
C ALA A 311 -0.65 59.02 -29.63
N THR A 312 0.09 58.35 -28.74
CA THR A 312 1.23 57.49 -29.09
C THR A 312 0.81 56.31 -29.98
N LEU A 313 -0.34 55.70 -29.71
CA LEU A 313 -0.90 54.64 -30.55
C LEU A 313 -1.35 55.13 -31.94
N ARG A 314 -1.67 56.43 -32.09
CA ARG A 314 -2.01 57.03 -33.38
C ARG A 314 -0.75 57.33 -34.20
N GLU A 315 0.32 57.80 -33.56
CA GLU A 315 1.63 58.03 -34.19
C GLU A 315 2.22 56.73 -34.79
N LEU A 316 2.10 55.61 -34.07
CA LEU A 316 2.50 54.28 -34.57
C LEU A 316 1.68 53.81 -35.79
N LYS A 317 0.43 54.27 -35.93
CA LYS A 317 -0.45 53.89 -37.04
C LYS A 317 -0.21 54.77 -38.28
N THR A 318 0.24 56.00 -38.10
CA THR A 318 0.63 56.90 -39.20
C THR A 318 2.00 56.54 -39.78
N ASP A 319 2.97 56.13 -38.95
CA ASP A 319 4.29 55.69 -39.43
C ASP A 319 4.26 54.38 -40.24
N SER A 320 3.23 53.53 -40.06
CA SER A 320 3.05 52.35 -40.91
C SER A 320 2.43 52.68 -42.28
N ALA A 321 1.88 53.89 -42.46
CA ALA A 321 1.21 54.31 -43.70
C ALA A 321 2.11 55.17 -44.59
N GLU A 322 3.11 55.87 -44.04
CA GLU A 322 3.97 56.80 -44.81
C GLU A 322 5.35 56.21 -45.22
N ASN A 323 5.74 55.05 -44.72
CA ASN A 323 7.07 54.46 -45.00
C ASN A 323 7.12 53.49 -46.19
N HIS A 324 6.56 53.86 -47.36
CA HIS A 324 6.83 53.18 -48.64
C HIS A 324 7.48 54.07 -49.71
N ALA A 325 7.87 55.31 -49.39
CA ALA A 325 8.55 56.16 -50.36
C ALA A 325 9.62 57.04 -49.71
N GLY A 326 10.88 56.60 -49.83
CA GLY A 326 12.04 57.48 -49.76
C GLY A 326 12.76 57.50 -48.42
N LEU A 327 13.86 56.74 -48.34
CA LEU A 327 15.09 57.12 -47.62
C LEU A 327 16.21 56.18 -48.06
N ALA A 328 16.65 56.36 -49.30
CA ALA A 328 17.92 55.89 -49.81
C ALA A 328 18.78 57.11 -50.14
N ALA A 329 19.42 57.73 -49.16
CA ALA A 329 20.62 58.57 -49.36
C ALA A 329 21.21 59.06 -48.03
N LEU A 330 22.55 59.14 -48.02
CA LEU A 330 23.42 59.87 -47.08
C LEU A 330 23.81 59.19 -45.75
N ILE A 331 24.70 58.22 -45.89
CA ILE A 331 25.79 57.99 -44.93
C ILE A 331 27.02 58.75 -45.45
N VAL A 332 27.89 59.19 -44.53
CA VAL A 332 29.20 59.87 -44.68
C VAL A 332 29.08 61.39 -44.45
N VAL A 333 29.48 61.90 -43.28
CA VAL A 333 30.81 62.44 -42.90
C VAL A 333 30.79 62.79 -41.39
N LEU A 334 31.97 62.75 -40.76
CA LEU A 334 32.36 63.23 -39.41
C LEU A 334 32.18 62.25 -38.24
N GLY A 335 33.13 61.32 -38.16
CA GLY A 335 33.71 60.99 -36.86
C GLY A 335 34.67 62.09 -36.41
N LEU A 336 34.61 62.45 -35.11
CA LEU A 336 35.69 62.20 -34.16
C LEU A 336 35.43 62.90 -32.81
N LEU A 337 35.77 62.15 -31.75
CA LEU A 337 36.13 62.56 -30.38
C LEU A 337 34.99 62.85 -29.40
N LEU A 338 34.78 61.92 -28.45
CA LEU A 338 35.14 62.08 -27.04
C LEU A 338 35.08 60.72 -26.30
N PRO A 339 35.90 60.51 -25.25
CA PRO A 339 36.03 59.25 -24.52
C PRO A 339 34.91 59.08 -23.48
N ALA A 340 34.50 57.83 -23.26
CA ALA A 340 33.57 57.44 -22.21
C ALA A 340 34.19 57.67 -20.80
N PRO A 341 33.40 58.06 -19.79
CA PRO A 341 33.69 57.76 -18.41
C PRO A 341 32.93 56.50 -17.94
N PRO A 342 33.48 55.79 -16.95
CA PRO A 342 33.05 54.47 -16.52
C PRO A 342 31.91 54.58 -15.51
N TYR A 343 31.06 53.56 -15.43
CA TYR A 343 30.52 52.93 -14.21
C TYR A 343 29.34 52.05 -14.65
N GLY A 344 29.59 50.75 -14.64
CA GLY A 344 28.65 49.73 -15.10
C GLY A 344 27.53 49.50 -14.10
N ALA A 345 26.29 49.59 -14.59
CA ALA A 345 25.16 48.86 -14.05
C ALA A 345 25.09 47.48 -14.73
N PRO A 346 24.59 46.42 -14.06
CA PRO A 346 24.54 45.08 -14.63
C PRO A 346 23.56 45.03 -15.81
N ASN A 347 24.06 44.57 -16.96
CA ASN A 347 23.34 44.41 -18.22
C ASN A 347 22.31 43.27 -18.10
N VAL A 348 21.08 43.59 -17.69
CA VAL A 348 19.93 42.69 -17.78
C VAL A 348 18.94 43.30 -18.77
N ILE A 349 18.73 42.62 -19.90
CA ILE A 349 17.74 43.01 -20.91
C ILE A 349 16.45 42.25 -20.60
N TYR A 350 15.40 42.98 -20.23
CA TYR A 350 14.05 42.43 -20.14
C TYR A 350 13.40 42.48 -21.52
N ALA A 351 13.17 41.33 -22.14
CA ALA A 351 12.36 41.24 -23.34
C ALA A 351 10.90 41.00 -22.95
N ILE A 352 10.02 41.95 -23.24
CA ILE A 352 8.57 41.77 -23.13
C ILE A 352 8.05 41.62 -24.56
N PRO A 353 7.41 40.50 -24.93
CA PRO A 353 6.81 40.36 -26.25
C PRO A 353 5.64 41.32 -26.36
N SER A 354 5.74 42.32 -27.25
CA SER A 354 4.62 43.20 -27.55
C SER A 354 3.90 42.71 -28.81
N VAL A 355 2.63 42.37 -28.64
CA VAL A 355 1.57 42.31 -29.67
C VAL A 355 1.78 41.27 -30.77
N ILE A 356 0.98 40.20 -30.74
CA ILE A 356 0.71 39.39 -31.92
C ILE A 356 -0.09 40.28 -32.88
N THR A 357 0.58 40.88 -33.87
CA THR A 357 -0.12 41.31 -35.07
C THR A 357 -0.38 40.05 -35.89
N ASN A 358 -1.66 39.77 -36.17
CA ASN A 358 -2.11 38.61 -36.94
C ASN A 358 -1.34 38.44 -38.28
N PRO A 359 -1.32 37.21 -38.83
CA PRO A 359 -0.13 36.40 -39.02
C PRO A 359 0.80 36.94 -40.12
N SER A 360 1.91 37.55 -39.73
CA SER A 360 3.17 37.57 -40.49
C SER A 360 4.29 38.24 -39.67
N ASP A 361 5.03 37.40 -38.95
CA ASP A 361 6.50 37.35 -39.02
C ASP A 361 7.36 38.57 -38.60
N SER A 362 7.10 39.18 -37.44
CA SER A 362 8.18 39.88 -36.70
C SER A 362 7.88 40.08 -35.22
N VAL A 363 8.91 40.02 -34.36
CA VAL A 363 8.82 40.33 -32.93
C VAL A 363 9.78 41.49 -32.63
N VAL A 364 9.27 42.59 -32.08
CA VAL A 364 10.07 43.77 -31.75
C VAL A 364 10.56 43.66 -30.30
N TYR A 365 11.87 43.81 -30.09
CA TYR A 365 12.49 43.77 -28.76
C TYR A 365 12.93 45.19 -28.37
N TYR A 366 12.68 45.57 -27.12
CA TYR A 366 13.11 46.84 -26.56
C TYR A 366 14.36 46.62 -25.69
N ALA A 367 15.40 47.42 -25.89
CA ALA A 367 16.58 47.42 -25.02
C ALA A 367 16.95 48.87 -24.68
N PRO A 368 17.22 49.21 -23.40
CA PRO A 368 17.69 50.53 -23.04
C PRO A 368 19.18 50.65 -23.36
N SER A 369 19.51 51.43 -24.40
CA SER A 369 20.79 52.13 -24.62
C SER A 369 22.07 51.35 -24.26
N ALA A 370 22.58 50.52 -25.18
CA ALA A 370 23.95 50.00 -25.15
C ALA A 370 24.60 50.02 -26.56
N PRO A 371 25.91 50.29 -26.70
CA PRO A 371 26.58 50.34 -28.01
C PRO A 371 26.75 48.93 -28.62
N LEU A 372 26.42 48.81 -29.91
CA LEU A 372 26.37 47.60 -30.75
C LEU A 372 27.66 46.75 -30.82
N THR A 373 28.79 47.22 -30.31
CA THR A 373 30.12 46.62 -30.56
C THR A 373 30.44 45.40 -29.70
N LYS A 374 29.53 44.94 -28.81
CA LYS A 374 29.71 43.75 -27.97
C LYS A 374 28.49 42.82 -27.92
N MET A 375 27.66 42.82 -28.97
CA MET A 375 26.51 41.93 -29.05
C MET A 375 26.87 40.72 -29.93
N GLU A 376 27.12 39.56 -29.31
CA GLU A 376 27.14 38.29 -30.04
C GLU A 376 25.70 37.84 -30.26
N LEU A 377 25.28 37.85 -31.53
CA LEU A 377 23.97 37.41 -31.97
C LEU A 377 23.86 35.88 -31.87
N PRO A 378 22.82 35.34 -31.23
CA PRO A 378 22.52 33.92 -31.32
C PRO A 378 22.28 33.51 -32.79
N PRO A 379 22.77 32.33 -33.23
CA PRO A 379 22.81 31.93 -34.65
C PRO A 379 21.43 31.73 -35.32
N HIS A 380 20.34 31.91 -34.57
CA HIS A 380 18.95 31.74 -35.01
C HIS A 380 18.20 33.05 -35.30
N LEU A 381 18.83 34.21 -35.04
CA LEU A 381 18.28 35.53 -35.39
C LEU A 381 18.85 35.96 -36.74
N VAL A 382 17.97 36.26 -37.70
CA VAL A 382 18.35 36.45 -39.12
C VAL A 382 18.71 37.90 -39.46
N SER A 383 18.16 38.88 -38.72
CA SER A 383 18.46 40.29 -38.95
C SER A 383 18.20 41.13 -37.70
N LEU A 384 19.09 42.09 -37.41
CA LEU A 384 18.88 43.20 -36.47
C LEU A 384 18.89 44.50 -37.25
N LYS A 385 17.81 45.28 -37.15
CA LYS A 385 17.73 46.62 -37.75
C LYS A 385 17.70 47.68 -36.65
N PRO A 386 18.64 48.64 -36.62
CA PRO A 386 18.61 49.76 -35.68
C PRO A 386 17.48 50.73 -36.03
N LEU A 387 16.78 51.22 -35.01
CA LEU A 387 15.75 52.24 -35.11
C LEU A 387 16.32 53.62 -34.72
N PRO A 388 15.81 54.74 -35.28
CA PRO A 388 16.29 56.10 -35.00
C PRO A 388 16.25 56.50 -33.51
N SER A 389 15.43 55.82 -32.72
CA SER A 389 15.26 56.00 -31.28
C SER A 389 16.30 55.26 -30.41
N GLY A 390 17.29 54.60 -31.02
CA GLY A 390 18.31 53.82 -30.32
C GLY A 390 17.90 52.37 -29.98
N HIS A 391 16.79 51.89 -30.55
CA HIS A 391 16.23 50.55 -30.34
C HIS A 391 16.58 49.58 -31.49
N PHE A 392 16.23 48.30 -31.36
CA PHE A 392 16.52 47.27 -32.37
C PHE A 392 15.29 46.42 -32.72
N GLN A 393 15.06 46.21 -34.00
CA GLN A 393 14.07 45.26 -34.51
C GLN A 393 14.78 43.96 -34.90
N ALA A 394 14.27 42.81 -34.42
CA ALA A 394 14.84 41.50 -34.73
C ALA A 394 13.83 40.60 -35.48
N THR A 395 14.29 39.80 -36.45
CA THR A 395 13.42 38.92 -37.25
C THR A 395 13.91 37.47 -37.21
N MET A 396 12.99 36.50 -37.01
CA MET A 396 13.28 35.05 -37.02
C MET A 396 12.67 34.37 -38.26
N PRO A 397 13.29 33.30 -38.80
CA PRO A 397 12.77 32.54 -39.94
C PRO A 397 11.78 31.45 -39.50
N ILE A 398 10.74 31.25 -40.30
CA ILE A 398 9.63 30.34 -40.04
C ILE A 398 10.05 28.87 -40.25
N GLY A 399 9.63 27.97 -39.36
CA GLY A 399 9.47 26.55 -39.71
C GLY A 399 10.54 25.54 -39.26
N ARG A 400 11.33 25.79 -38.21
CA ARG A 400 12.10 24.72 -37.54
C ARG A 400 11.71 24.58 -36.06
N PRO A 401 11.36 23.38 -35.57
CA PRO A 401 11.10 23.17 -34.15
C PRO A 401 12.38 23.35 -33.34
N LEU A 402 12.32 24.18 -32.30
CA LEU A 402 13.42 24.37 -31.35
C LEU A 402 13.46 23.17 -30.39
N ILE A 403 14.34 22.21 -30.66
CA ILE A 403 14.70 21.16 -29.70
C ILE A 403 15.50 21.81 -28.56
N ARG A 404 15.07 21.59 -27.31
CA ARG A 404 15.74 22.06 -26.08
C ARG A 404 17.25 21.71 -26.14
N PRO A 405 18.18 22.67 -26.20
CA PRO A 405 19.60 22.33 -26.17
C PRO A 405 19.97 21.84 -24.75
N GLN A 406 20.70 20.73 -24.65
CA GLN A 406 21.30 20.33 -23.39
C GLN A 406 22.41 21.32 -23.01
N LEU A 407 22.28 21.94 -21.83
CA LEU A 407 23.27 22.89 -21.30
C LEU A 407 24.59 22.16 -20.98
N PRO A 408 25.75 22.65 -21.43
CA PRO A 408 27.04 22.16 -20.94
C PRO A 408 27.27 22.64 -19.50
N ILE A 409 27.81 21.74 -18.66
CA ILE A 409 28.20 22.04 -17.28
C ILE A 409 29.48 22.89 -17.30
N PHE A 410 29.45 24.11 -16.75
CA PHE A 410 30.64 24.93 -16.54
C PHE A 410 30.87 25.21 -15.04
N ALA A 411 32.15 25.21 -14.64
CA ALA A 411 32.65 25.44 -13.29
C ALA A 411 32.45 26.90 -12.81
N PRO A 412 32.49 27.19 -11.49
CA PRO A 412 31.92 28.42 -10.93
C PRO A 412 32.81 29.64 -11.18
N SER A 413 32.26 30.66 -11.84
CA SER A 413 32.82 32.01 -12.00
C SER A 413 32.00 33.02 -11.16
N PRO A 414 32.61 34.08 -10.59
CA PRO A 414 32.01 34.86 -9.49
C PRO A 414 31.00 35.95 -9.90
N THR A 415 30.42 35.90 -11.11
CA THR A 415 29.35 36.85 -11.51
C THR A 415 28.25 36.14 -12.30
N PRO A 416 26.99 36.07 -11.81
CA PRO A 416 25.92 35.39 -12.51
C PRO A 416 25.24 36.34 -13.50
N SER A 417 25.57 36.22 -14.79
CA SER A 417 24.73 36.69 -15.89
C SER A 417 23.89 35.50 -16.38
N GLN A 418 22.76 35.25 -15.72
CA GLN A 418 21.78 34.26 -16.17
C GLN A 418 20.77 34.92 -17.13
N LEU A 419 20.79 34.51 -18.40
CA LEU A 419 19.68 34.72 -19.33
C LEU A 419 18.64 33.63 -19.06
N LEU A 420 17.51 33.97 -18.43
CA LEU A 420 16.35 33.08 -18.32
C LEU A 420 15.48 33.22 -19.58
N TYR A 421 15.25 32.12 -20.28
CA TYR A 421 14.16 32.00 -21.25
C TYR A 421 13.06 31.13 -20.63
N SER A 422 11.80 31.59 -20.66
CA SER A 422 10.62 30.74 -20.46
C SER A 422 9.73 30.84 -21.70
N PHE A 423 9.47 29.71 -22.34
CA PHE A 423 8.45 29.58 -23.38
C PHE A 423 7.42 28.59 -22.85
N ASP A 424 6.23 29.07 -22.48
CA ASP A 424 5.10 28.21 -22.12
C ASP A 424 3.88 28.66 -22.92
N TYR A 425 3.69 28.11 -24.12
CA TYR A 425 2.39 27.97 -24.77
C TYR A 425 2.44 26.80 -25.77
N GLU A 426 1.72 25.72 -25.46
CA GLU A 426 1.27 24.74 -26.45
C GLU A 426 -0.05 25.23 -27.07
N PRO A 427 -0.30 25.02 -28.38
CA PRO A 427 -1.52 25.48 -29.03
C PRO A 427 -2.70 24.52 -28.81
N ILE A 428 -3.85 25.08 -28.44
CA ILE A 428 -5.15 24.39 -28.39
C ILE A 428 -5.75 24.40 -29.80
N TYR A 429 -6.18 23.23 -30.31
CA TYR A 429 -6.92 23.10 -31.57
C TYR A 429 -8.40 23.46 -31.38
N ASP A 430 -8.94 24.33 -32.24
CA ASP A 430 -10.38 24.61 -32.35
C ASP A 430 -11.13 23.45 -33.02
N VAL A 431 -12.28 23.03 -32.44
CA VAL A 431 -13.33 22.27 -33.15
C VAL A 431 -14.69 22.94 -32.87
N PRO A 432 -15.54 23.21 -33.89
CA PRO A 432 -16.86 23.84 -33.72
C PRO A 432 -17.98 22.82 -33.41
N PRO A 433 -19.20 23.28 -33.04
CA PRO A 433 -20.27 22.41 -32.57
C PRO A 433 -21.09 21.83 -33.74
N ASP A 434 -21.55 20.59 -33.61
CA ASP A 434 -22.73 20.14 -34.35
C ASP A 434 -23.63 19.22 -33.52
N VAL A 435 -24.92 19.35 -33.79
CA VAL A 435 -26.06 18.78 -33.07
C VAL A 435 -26.46 17.45 -33.71
N GLY A 436 -26.72 16.44 -32.88
CA GLY A 436 -27.71 15.40 -33.18
C GLY A 436 -27.17 13.98 -33.44
N GLY A 437 -27.63 13.04 -32.62
CA GLY A 437 -27.61 11.60 -32.93
C GLY A 437 -27.21 10.70 -31.76
N LYS A 438 -28.15 9.86 -31.32
CA LYS A 438 -27.97 8.71 -30.40
C LYS A 438 -28.52 7.48 -31.15
N PRO A 439 -28.32 6.22 -30.70
CA PRO A 439 -27.10 5.45 -30.43
C PRO A 439 -26.97 4.20 -31.33
N GLU A 440 -25.77 3.62 -31.45
CA GLU A 440 -25.61 2.19 -31.75
C GLU A 440 -24.47 1.58 -30.89
N SER A 441 -24.81 0.53 -30.14
CA SER A 441 -23.91 -0.55 -29.69
C SER A 441 -23.68 -1.53 -30.84
N PRO A 442 -22.72 -2.49 -30.86
CA PRO A 442 -22.09 -3.26 -29.76
C PRO A 442 -20.54 -3.28 -29.90
N GLU A 443 -19.70 -3.89 -29.07
CA GLU A 443 -19.56 -5.30 -28.67
C GLU A 443 -18.62 -5.43 -27.46
N GLU A 444 -18.83 -6.53 -26.73
CA GLU A 444 -18.04 -7.02 -25.61
C GLU A 444 -16.65 -7.51 -26.07
N GLU A 445 -15.59 -7.21 -25.32
CA GLU A 445 -14.45 -8.11 -25.21
C GLU A 445 -13.97 -8.24 -23.76
N ASN A 446 -14.14 -9.47 -23.27
CA ASN A 446 -13.62 -10.03 -22.02
C ASN A 446 -12.09 -10.10 -22.09
N ILE A 447 -11.39 -9.61 -21.05
CA ILE A 447 -9.95 -9.82 -20.88
C ILE A 447 -9.70 -10.43 -19.50
N TYR A 448 -9.91 -11.73 -19.39
CA TYR A 448 -9.18 -12.59 -18.45
C TYR A 448 -8.18 -13.40 -19.28
N GLU A 449 -6.90 -13.29 -18.90
CA GLU A 449 -5.78 -14.24 -19.10
C GLU A 449 -4.50 -13.54 -19.53
N LYS A 450 -3.52 -13.49 -18.60
CA LYS A 450 -2.12 -13.88 -18.82
C LYS A 450 -1.29 -13.63 -17.55
N LEU A 451 -1.17 -14.67 -16.73
CA LEU A 451 -0.04 -14.89 -15.83
C LEU A 451 0.97 -15.81 -16.54
N PRO A 452 2.26 -15.47 -16.62
CA PRO A 452 3.29 -16.44 -16.95
C PRO A 452 3.77 -17.18 -15.70
N ASP A 453 3.73 -18.50 -15.83
CA ASP A 453 4.19 -19.56 -14.94
C ASP A 453 5.71 -19.47 -14.71
N ILE A 454 6.15 -19.39 -13.45
CA ILE A 454 7.56 -19.50 -13.05
C ILE A 454 7.72 -20.87 -12.36
N ARG A 455 8.37 -21.82 -13.05
CA ARG A 455 8.94 -23.00 -12.38
C ARG A 455 10.41 -22.73 -12.03
N PRO A 456 10.86 -23.12 -10.83
CA PRO A 456 12.28 -23.11 -10.48
C PRO A 456 12.98 -24.40 -10.93
N ASN A 457 14.26 -24.27 -11.26
CA ASN A 457 15.21 -25.36 -11.49
C ASN A 457 15.32 -26.29 -10.27
N LEU A 458 15.14 -27.60 -10.50
CA LEU A 458 15.97 -28.72 -10.01
C LEU A 458 15.53 -30.04 -10.64
#